data_AF-A0A349J8R8-F1
#
_entry.id   AF-A0A349J8R8-F1
#
_cell.length_a   1.000
_cell.length_b   1.000
_cell.length_c   1.000
_cell.angle_alpha   90.00
_cell.angle_beta   90.00
_cell.angle_gamma   90.00
#
_symmetry.space_group_name_H-M   'P 1'
#
loop_
_entity.id
_entity.type
_entity.pdbx_description
1 polymer ?
#
loop_
_entity_poly.entity_id
_entity_poly.type
_entity_poly.pdbx_seq_one_letter_code
_entity_poly.pdbx_strand_id
1 'polypeptide(L)'
;MLENVVAAVAKAPGIKPFTCTVEAVNCHHNYVDQEQHFGKTCWVTRKGAVRAGLGDMGIIPGSMGARSYIVRGKGNPESFCS
;
A
#
# COMPACT_ATOMS: atom_id res chain seq x y z
N MET A 1 7.62 -11.25 7.74
CA MET A 1 7.90 -11.39 6.29
C MET A 1 9.00 -10.43 5.86
N LEU A 2 8.81 -9.12 6.03
CA LEU A 2 9.81 -8.10 5.67
C LEU A 2 11.20 -8.36 6.27
N GLU A 3 11.29 -8.65 7.57
CA GLU A 3 12.55 -8.97 8.24
C GLU A 3 13.28 -10.16 7.60
N ASN A 4 12.56 -11.23 7.28
CA ASN A 4 13.13 -12.40 6.60
C ASN A 4 13.65 -12.05 5.20
N VAL A 5 12.93 -11.19 4.46
CA VAL A 5 13.37 -10.71 3.14
C VAL A 5 14.64 -9.87 3.27
N VAL A 6 14.69 -8.93 4.20
CA VAL A 6 15.87 -8.09 4.46
C VAL A 6 17.06 -8.97 4.84
N ALA A 7 16.87 -9.92 5.76
CA ALA A 7 17.92 -10.84 6.19
C ALA A 7 18.45 -11.74 5.06
N ALA A 8 17.57 -12.18 4.15
CA ALA A 8 17.96 -12.98 2.99
C ALA A 8 18.77 -12.15 1.99
N VAL A 9 18.30 -10.96 1.63
CA VAL A 9 18.97 -10.08 0.66
C VAL A 9 20.30 -9.57 1.21
N ALA A 10 20.40 -9.29 2.51
CA ALA A 10 21.66 -8.88 3.14
C ALA A 10 22.78 -9.95 3.08
N LYS A 11 22.43 -11.23 2.90
CA LYS A 11 23.39 -12.33 2.73
C LYS A 11 23.76 -12.59 1.28
N ALA A 12 23.12 -11.90 0.31
CA ALA A 12 23.37 -12.13 -1.11
C ALA A 12 24.73 -11.54 -1.54
N PRO A 13 25.53 -12.28 -2.34
CA PRO A 13 26.80 -11.77 -2.84
C PRO A 13 26.65 -10.47 -3.64
N GLY A 14 27.55 -9.51 -3.41
CA GLY A 14 27.58 -8.24 -4.15
C GLY A 14 26.58 -7.19 -3.67
N ILE A 15 25.72 -7.50 -2.68
CA ILE A 15 24.84 -6.51 -2.05
C ILE A 15 25.60 -5.77 -0.95
N LYS A 16 25.61 -4.43 -1.02
CA LYS A 16 26.17 -3.60 0.05
C LYS A 16 25.27 -3.69 1.30
N PRO A 17 25.84 -3.59 2.52
CA PRO A 17 25.04 -3.54 3.73
C PRO A 17 23.93 -2.48 3.64
N PHE A 18 22.70 -2.88 3.95
CA PHE A 18 21.54 -2.01 3.97
C PHE A 18 20.58 -2.45 5.09
N THR A 19 19.70 -1.54 5.48
CA THR A 19 18.59 -1.80 6.41
C THR A 19 17.28 -1.29 5.79
N CYS A 20 16.13 -1.53 6.43
CA CYS A 20 14.95 -0.74 6.13
C CYS A 20 15.20 0.70 6.57
N THR A 21 15.26 1.61 5.61
CA THR A 21 15.83 2.96 5.81
C THR A 21 14.77 4.03 5.99
N VAL A 22 13.80 4.12 5.08
CA VAL A 22 12.94 5.30 4.97
C VAL A 22 11.50 5.02 5.40
N GLU A 23 10.77 4.22 4.62
CA GLU A 23 9.36 3.96 4.87
C GLU A 23 8.97 2.62 4.23
N ALA A 24 8.26 1.77 4.98
CA ALA A 24 7.65 0.57 4.43
C ALA A 24 6.20 0.90 4.05
N VAL A 25 5.93 1.06 2.75
CA VAL A 25 4.57 1.27 2.25
C VAL A 25 3.81 -0.05 2.32
N ASN A 26 2.81 -0.11 3.20
CA ASN A 26 1.97 -1.28 3.40
C ASN A 26 0.50 -0.88 3.28
N CYS A 27 -0.23 -1.51 2.38
CA CYS A 27 -1.66 -1.28 2.20
C CYS A 27 -2.40 -2.59 1.95
N HIS A 28 -3.59 -2.71 2.53
CA HIS A 28 -4.52 -3.79 2.24
C HIS A 28 -5.33 -3.44 0.99
N HIS A 29 -5.62 -4.44 0.15
CA HIS A 29 -6.45 -4.25 -1.04
C HIS A 29 -7.72 -5.12 -1.09
N ASN A 30 -7.91 -5.96 -0.07
CA ASN A 30 -9.04 -6.87 0.08
C ASN A 30 -9.46 -6.87 1.55
N TYR A 31 -10.42 -6.04 1.93
CA TYR A 31 -10.91 -5.92 3.31
C TYR A 31 -12.22 -5.13 3.36
N VAL A 32 -12.85 -5.10 4.53
CA VAL A 32 -14.00 -4.24 4.85
C VAL A 32 -13.63 -3.42 6.07
N ASP A 33 -13.97 -2.14 6.07
CA ASP A 33 -13.75 -1.24 7.20
C ASP A 33 -14.94 -0.29 7.42
N GLN A 34 -15.10 0.22 8.63
CA GLN A 34 -16.16 1.18 8.96
C GLN A 34 -15.61 2.61 8.87
N GLU A 35 -16.17 3.42 7.96
CA GLU A 35 -15.65 4.74 7.62
C GLU A 35 -16.76 5.81 7.61
N GLN A 36 -16.37 7.07 7.80
CA GLN A 36 -17.28 8.22 7.70
C GLN A 36 -17.22 8.83 6.31
N HIS A 37 -18.34 8.77 5.57
CA HIS A 37 -18.47 9.35 4.23
C HIS A 37 -19.83 10.00 4.08
N PHE A 38 -19.88 11.17 3.44
CA PHE A 38 -21.13 11.90 3.16
C PHE A 38 -22.03 12.10 4.40
N GLY A 39 -21.41 12.32 5.57
CA GLY A 39 -22.12 12.52 6.84
C GLY A 39 -22.72 11.25 7.45
N LYS A 40 -22.31 10.05 6.99
CA LYS A 40 -22.81 8.77 7.48
C LYS A 40 -21.68 7.77 7.74
N THR A 41 -21.90 6.93 8.74
CA THR A 41 -21.05 5.76 8.98
C THR A 41 -21.40 4.66 7.98
N CYS A 42 -20.45 4.26 7.16
CA CYS A 42 -20.59 3.27 6.10
C CYS A 42 -19.62 2.11 6.29
N TRP A 43 -20.02 0.90 5.89
CA TRP A 43 -19.08 -0.21 5.71
C TRP A 43 -18.54 -0.15 4.28
N VAL A 44 -17.25 0.12 4.13
CA VAL A 44 -16.57 0.21 2.83
C VAL A 44 -15.87 -1.10 2.54
N THR A 45 -16.36 -1.83 1.54
CA THR A 45 -15.72 -3.04 1.03
C THR A 45 -14.73 -2.65 -0.06
N ARG A 46 -13.47 -3.02 0.13
CA ARG A 46 -12.44 -2.92 -0.91
C ARG A 46 -12.05 -4.32 -1.35
N LYS A 47 -12.19 -4.60 -2.64
CA LYS A 47 -11.75 -5.85 -3.28
C LYS A 47 -10.96 -5.51 -4.55
N GLY A 48 -9.66 -5.70 -4.51
CA GLY A 48 -8.73 -5.21 -5.55
C GLY A 48 -8.55 -3.70 -5.56
N ALA A 49 -8.88 -3.01 -4.46
CA ALA A 49 -8.76 -1.55 -4.32
C ALA A 49 -8.09 -1.20 -3.00
N VAL A 50 -7.31 -0.12 -2.94
CA VAL A 50 -6.64 0.35 -1.73
C VAL A 50 -7.32 1.61 -1.20
N ARG A 51 -7.16 1.93 0.09
CA ARG A 51 -7.50 3.27 0.57
C ARG A 51 -6.50 4.28 -0.02
N ALA A 52 -7.04 5.37 -0.55
CA ALA A 52 -6.33 6.46 -1.22
C ALA A 52 -6.85 7.83 -0.72
N GLY A 53 -6.87 8.01 0.61
CA GLY A 53 -7.09 9.31 1.24
C GLY A 53 -6.06 10.34 0.81
N LEU A 54 -6.34 11.63 1.02
CA LEU A 54 -5.45 12.70 0.57
C LEU A 54 -4.05 12.54 1.20
N GLY A 55 -3.05 12.26 0.38
CA GLY A 55 -1.66 12.07 0.82
C GLY A 55 -1.30 10.65 1.28
N ASP A 56 -2.27 9.74 1.42
CA ASP A 56 -2.03 8.34 1.80
C ASP A 56 -1.04 7.68 0.85
N MET A 57 -0.01 7.03 1.37
CA MET A 57 0.90 6.22 0.56
C MET A 57 0.23 4.89 0.19
N GLY A 58 0.36 4.50 -1.07
CA GLY A 58 -0.14 3.23 -1.58
C GLY A 58 0.81 2.58 -2.58
N ILE A 59 0.58 1.31 -2.86
CA ILE A 59 1.27 0.56 -3.91
C ILE A 59 0.25 0.03 -4.92
N ILE A 60 0.54 0.24 -6.21
CA ILE A 60 -0.18 -0.39 -7.32
C ILE A 60 0.75 -1.45 -7.91
N PRO A 61 0.58 -2.73 -7.54
CA PRO A 61 1.40 -3.80 -8.09
C PRO A 61 1.00 -4.08 -9.54
N GLY A 62 1.99 -4.17 -10.43
CA GLY A 62 1.82 -4.75 -11.75
C GLY A 62 1.73 -6.28 -11.70
N SER A 63 1.47 -6.90 -12.86
CA SER A 63 1.70 -8.34 -13.04
C SER A 63 3.20 -8.68 -13.00
N MET A 64 3.53 -9.98 -12.97
CA MET A 64 4.91 -10.42 -13.01
C MET A 64 5.62 -9.90 -14.27
N GLY A 65 6.68 -9.11 -14.09
CA GLY A 65 7.43 -8.47 -15.18
C GLY A 65 6.88 -7.12 -15.64
N ALA A 66 5.72 -6.67 -15.13
CA ALA A 66 5.19 -5.34 -15.40
C ALA A 66 5.69 -4.30 -14.37
N ARG A 67 5.49 -3.03 -14.70
CA ARG A 67 5.81 -1.91 -13.81
C ARG A 67 4.85 -1.87 -12.63
N SER A 68 5.41 -1.58 -11.45
CA SER A 68 4.66 -1.26 -10.23
C SER A 68 4.88 0.21 -9.86
N TYR A 69 3.93 0.79 -9.14
CA TYR A 69 3.95 2.21 -8.81
C TYR A 69 3.73 2.43 -7.31
N ILE A 70 4.49 3.36 -6.74
CA ILE A 70 4.19 3.96 -5.44
C ILE A 70 3.39 5.23 -5.69
N VAL A 71 2.26 5.39 -5.00
CA VAL A 71 1.30 6.48 -5.26
C VAL A 71 0.97 7.22 -3.98
N ARG A 72 0.46 8.46 -4.14
CA ARG A 72 -0.21 9.20 -3.08
C ARG A 72 -1.68 9.38 -3.42
N GLY A 73 -2.55 9.14 -2.45
CA GLY A 73 -3.99 9.26 -2.64
C GLY A 73 -4.42 10.71 -2.87
N LYS A 74 -5.44 10.88 -3.71
CA LYS A 74 -6.03 12.20 -4.01
C LYS A 74 -7.18 12.55 -3.06
N GLY A 75 -7.64 11.59 -2.25
CA GLY A 75 -8.76 11.79 -1.33
C GLY A 75 -10.08 12.12 -2.03
N ASN A 76 -10.33 11.54 -3.20
CA ASN A 76 -11.57 11.80 -3.93
C ASN A 76 -12.77 11.26 -3.11
N PRO A 77 -13.71 12.12 -2.65
CA PRO A 77 -14.86 11.67 -1.88
C PRO A 77 -15.77 10.73 -2.68
N GLU A 78 -15.89 10.95 -3.99
CA GLU A 78 -16.76 10.14 -4.87
C GLU A 78 -16.25 8.70 -5.04
N SER A 79 -14.96 8.44 -4.79
CA SER A 79 -14.39 7.09 -4.76
C SER A 79 -14.32 6.48 -3.36
N PHE A 80 -14.98 7.09 -2.37
CA PHE A 80 -14.82 6.73 -0.95
C PHE A 80 -13.34 6.72 -0.54
N CYS A 81 -12.57 7.68 -1.06
CA CYS A 81 -11.13 7.79 -0.87
C CYS A 81 -10.41 6.47 -1.19
N SER A 82 -10.69 5.90 -2.37
CA SER A 82 -10.04 4.68 -2.90
C SER A 82 -9.46 4.92 -4.29
#